data_AF-A0A2V1B8P3-F1
#
_entry.id   AF-A0A2V1B8P3-F1
#
_cell.length_a   1.000
_cell.length_b   1.000
_cell.length_c   1.000
_cell.angle_alpha   90.00
_cell.angle_beta   90.00
_cell.angle_gamma   90.00
#
_symmetry.space_group_name_H-M   'P 1'
#
loop_
_entity.id
_entity.type
_entity.pdbx_description
1 polymer ?
#
loop_
_entity_poly.entity_id
_entity_poly.type
_entity_poly.pdbx_seq_one_letter_code
_entity_poly.pdbx_strand_id
1 'polypeptide(L)'
;MARGVGLFQALVALPAMVILGEWALEALFYTNMPIYDFITSTFNSLFAAAIIFIVFVQLNTTTSPLITLHFEVAKSSLATALWLWLLLDSIFEPGQWNSPYQRPPKGPRIARAGISVVVLL
;
A
#
# COMPACT_ATOMS: atom_id res chain seq x y z
N MET A 1 -10.34 -15.20 16.70
CA MET A 1 -9.01 -14.69 16.31
C MET A 1 -8.99 -14.11 14.89
N ALA A 2 -9.41 -14.83 13.84
CA ALA A 2 -9.37 -14.34 12.44
C ALA A 2 -10.08 -12.99 12.20
N ARG A 3 -11.25 -12.76 12.81
CA ARG A 3 -11.97 -11.47 12.71
C ARG A 3 -11.20 -10.27 13.29
N GLY A 4 -10.45 -10.46 14.37
CA GLY A 4 -9.69 -9.40 15.01
C GLY A 4 -8.44 -9.01 14.21
N VAL A 5 -7.75 -10.02 13.66
CA VAL A 5 -6.58 -9.81 12.79
C VAL A 5 -6.98 -9.11 11.49
N GLY A 6 -8.11 -9.51 10.87
CA GLY A 6 -8.62 -8.83 9.68
C GLY A 6 -8.99 -7.36 9.93
N LEU A 7 -9.63 -7.06 11.05
CA LEU A 7 -9.93 -5.67 11.45
C LEU A 7 -8.66 -4.82 11.63
N PHE A 8 -7.62 -5.39 12.24
CA PHE A 8 -6.33 -4.72 12.40
C PHE A 8 -5.69 -4.41 11.04
N GLN A 9 -5.63 -5.39 10.15
CA GLN A 9 -5.12 -5.20 8.79
C GLN A 9 -5.89 -4.13 8.00
N ALA A 10 -7.21 -4.05 8.15
CA ALA A 10 -8.00 -3.00 7.53
C ALA A 10 -7.73 -1.61 8.13
N LEU A 11 -7.58 -1.51 9.45
CA LEU A 11 -7.23 -0.26 10.14
C LEU A 11 -5.86 0.27 9.69
N VAL A 12 -4.92 -0.64 9.47
CA VAL A 12 -3.56 -0.38 8.98
C VAL A 12 -3.55 -0.01 7.49
N ALA A 13 -4.34 -0.71 6.67
CA ALA A 13 -4.41 -0.48 5.23
C ALA A 13 -5.13 0.84 4.89
N LEU A 14 -6.03 1.33 5.74
CA LEU A 14 -6.81 2.54 5.46
C LEU A 14 -5.94 3.81 5.31
N PRO A 15 -5.01 4.15 6.23
CA PRO A 15 -4.06 5.23 6.02
C PRO A 15 -3.21 5.04 4.76
N ALA A 16 -2.74 3.82 4.49
CA ALA A 16 -1.94 3.52 3.30
C ALA A 16 -2.72 3.80 2.01
N MET A 17 -3.99 3.38 1.95
CA MET A 17 -4.87 3.63 0.82
C MET A 17 -5.06 5.13 0.57
N VAL A 18 -5.35 5.90 1.62
CA VAL A 18 -5.63 7.34 1.53
C VAL A 18 -4.39 8.12 1.09
N ILE A 19 -3.25 7.92 1.76
CA ILE A 19 -2.01 8.67 1.47
C ILE A 19 -1.50 8.34 0.06
N LEU A 20 -1.45 7.05 -0.30
CA LEU A 20 -0.96 6.64 -1.61
C LEU A 20 -1.98 6.96 -2.72
N GLY A 21 -3.27 6.99 -2.40
CA GLY A 21 -4.31 7.45 -3.33
C GLY A 21 -4.19 8.93 -3.63
N GLU A 22 -3.94 9.76 -2.61
CA GLU A 22 -3.68 11.19 -2.78
C GLU A 22 -2.46 11.44 -3.67
N TRP A 23 -1.35 10.74 -3.42
CA TRP A 23 -0.14 10.86 -4.25
C TRP A 23 -0.34 10.39 -5.69
N ALA A 24 -1.19 9.38 -5.90
CA ALA A 24 -1.57 8.97 -7.25
C ALA A 24 -2.34 10.09 -7.97
N LEU A 25 -3.29 10.74 -7.29
CA LEU A 25 -4.01 11.88 -7.87
C LEU A 25 -3.07 13.06 -8.13
N GLU A 26 -2.17 13.36 -7.20
CA GLU A 26 -1.16 14.40 -7.38
C GLU A 26 -0.31 14.12 -8.63
N ALA A 27 0.24 12.92 -8.75
CA ALA A 27 1.06 12.53 -9.90
C ALA A 27 0.28 12.52 -11.23
N LEU A 28 -1.06 12.36 -11.20
CA LEU A 28 -1.91 12.46 -12.39
C LEU A 28 -2.10 13.92 -12.83
N PHE A 29 -2.24 14.86 -11.89
CA PHE A 29 -2.55 16.26 -12.18
C PHE A 29 -1.32 17.16 -12.33
N TYR A 30 -0.17 16.77 -11.79
CA TYR A 30 1.07 17.55 -11.89
C TYR A 30 2.01 16.98 -12.96
N THR A 31 2.22 17.75 -14.03
CA THR A 31 3.01 17.35 -15.22
C THR A 31 4.51 17.14 -14.93
N ASN A 32 4.99 17.64 -13.79
CA ASN A 32 6.39 17.53 -13.38
C ASN A 32 6.68 16.26 -12.56
N MET A 33 5.67 15.42 -12.29
CA MET A 33 5.87 14.16 -11.57
C MET A 33 6.17 13.00 -12.54
N PRO A 34 7.13 12.12 -12.22
CA PRO A 34 7.39 10.92 -12.99
C PRO A 34 6.15 10.03 -13.08
N ILE A 35 5.89 9.46 -14.27
CA ILE A 35 4.81 8.47 -14.45
C ILE A 35 4.99 7.25 -13.53
N TYR A 36 6.22 6.97 -13.10
CA TYR A 36 6.52 5.96 -12.09
C TYR A 36 5.80 6.21 -10.76
N ASP A 37 5.77 7.45 -10.28
CA ASP A 37 5.13 7.79 -9.01
C ASP A 37 3.60 7.64 -9.09
N PHE A 38 3.02 7.96 -10.26
CA PHE A 38 1.61 7.70 -10.53
C PHE A 38 1.30 6.19 -10.47
N ILE A 39 2.03 5.38 -11.23
CA ILE A 39 1.82 3.93 -11.31
C ILE A 39 1.99 3.30 -9.91
N THR A 40 3.10 3.59 -9.25
CA THR A 40 3.44 3.03 -7.94
C THR A 40 2.40 3.39 -6.88
N SER A 41 2.04 4.67 -6.79
CA SER A 41 1.07 5.13 -5.79
C SER A 41 -0.33 4.56 -6.06
N THR A 42 -0.71 4.43 -7.34
CA THR A 42 -1.99 3.82 -7.75
C THR A 42 -2.06 2.35 -7.34
N PHE A 43 -1.08 1.53 -7.70
CA PHE A 43 -1.11 0.09 -7.39
C PHE A 43 -1.04 -0.17 -5.88
N ASN A 44 -0.23 0.58 -5.14
CA ASN A 44 -0.19 0.41 -3.68
C ASN A 44 -1.49 0.86 -3.01
N SER A 45 -2.12 1.93 -3.48
CA SER A 45 -3.46 2.34 -3.00
C SER A 45 -4.52 1.28 -3.31
N LEU A 46 -4.49 0.68 -4.51
CA LEU A 46 -5.40 -0.41 -4.88
C LEU A 46 -5.19 -1.67 -4.05
N PHE A 47 -3.95 -2.05 -3.74
CA PHE A 47 -3.69 -3.19 -2.85
C PHE A 47 -4.19 -2.95 -1.44
N ALA A 48 -4.01 -1.74 -0.90
CA ALA A 48 -4.57 -1.36 0.38
C ALA A 48 -6.11 -1.38 0.36
N ALA A 49 -6.73 -0.84 -0.69
CA ALA A 49 -8.18 -0.89 -0.89
C ALA A 49 -8.71 -2.33 -0.98
N ALA A 50 -7.99 -3.22 -1.66
CA ALA A 50 -8.36 -4.63 -1.78
C ALA A 50 -8.33 -5.36 -0.43
N ILE A 51 -7.36 -5.07 0.44
CA ILE A 51 -7.31 -5.61 1.82
C ILE A 51 -8.55 -5.16 2.60
N ILE A 52 -8.88 -3.87 2.55
CA ILE A 52 -10.07 -3.31 3.22
C ILE A 52 -11.35 -3.95 2.69
N PHE A 53 -11.46 -4.11 1.37
CA PHE A 53 -12.60 -4.74 0.72
C PHE A 53 -12.79 -6.19 1.18
N ILE A 54 -11.71 -6.99 1.22
CA ILE A 54 -11.79 -8.39 1.69
C ILE A 54 -12.26 -8.44 3.15
N VAL A 55 -11.71 -7.59 4.02
CA VAL A 55 -12.13 -7.52 5.43
C VAL A 55 -13.59 -7.11 5.55
N PHE A 56 -14.03 -6.12 4.77
CA PHE A 56 -15.43 -5.70 4.73
C PHE A 56 -16.36 -6.84 4.32
N VAL A 57 -16.00 -7.62 3.30
CA VAL A 57 -16.78 -8.79 2.87
C VAL A 57 -16.84 -9.85 3.98
N GLN A 58 -15.71 -10.17 4.62
CA GLN A 58 -15.65 -11.14 5.72
C GLN A 58 -16.42 -10.69 6.99
N LEU A 59 -16.59 -9.38 7.20
CA LEU A 59 -17.38 -8.85 8.31
C LEU A 59 -18.88 -8.99 8.06
N ASN A 60 -19.32 -8.73 6.83
CA ASN A 60 -20.73 -8.66 6.46
C ASN A 60 -21.32 -9.99 5.98
N THR A 61 -20.48 -11.03 5.77
CA THR A 61 -20.94 -12.31 5.24
C THR A 61 -20.46 -13.49 6.08
N THR A 62 -21.32 -14.48 6.28
CA THR A 62 -20.94 -15.79 6.81
C THR A 62 -20.37 -16.63 5.69
N THR A 63 -19.04 -16.61 5.54
CA THR A 63 -18.32 -17.36 4.52
C THR A 63 -18.04 -18.79 4.97
N SER A 64 -18.03 -19.72 4.02
CA SER A 64 -17.53 -21.08 4.22
C SER A 64 -16.06 -21.06 4.68
N PRO A 65 -15.59 -22.06 5.47
CA PRO A 65 -14.20 -22.13 5.92
C PRO A 65 -13.16 -22.06 4.78
N LEU A 66 -13.45 -22.70 3.63
CA LEU A 66 -12.56 -22.68 2.46
C LEU A 66 -12.47 -21.28 1.84
N ILE A 67 -13.59 -20.57 1.71
CA ILE A 67 -13.63 -19.21 1.19
C ILE A 67 -12.89 -18.26 2.13
N THR A 68 -13.08 -18.45 3.44
CA THR A 68 -12.37 -17.69 4.47
C THR A 68 -10.87 -17.88 4.35
N LEU A 69 -10.40 -19.12 4.17
CA LEU A 69 -8.99 -19.42 3.95
C LEU A 69 -8.42 -18.70 2.72
N HIS A 70 -9.13 -18.74 1.59
CA HIS A 70 -8.70 -18.02 0.38
C HIS A 70 -8.60 -16.52 0.61
N PHE A 71 -9.53 -15.93 1.36
CA PHE A 71 -9.47 -14.51 1.72
C PHE A 71 -8.31 -14.18 2.66
N GLU A 72 -8.01 -15.02 3.64
CA GLU A 72 -6.84 -14.83 4.50
C GLU A 72 -5.53 -14.89 3.70
N VAL A 73 -5.41 -15.87 2.80
CA VAL A 73 -4.23 -15.98 1.91
C VAL A 73 -4.11 -14.75 1.00
N ALA A 74 -5.22 -14.30 0.40
CA ALA A 74 -5.22 -13.14 -0.48
C ALA A 74 -4.84 -11.84 0.25
N LYS A 75 -5.38 -11.61 1.46
CA LYS A 75 -4.98 -10.44 2.27
C LYS A 75 -3.49 -10.49 2.62
N SER A 76 -3.02 -11.65 3.07
CA SER A 76 -1.62 -11.82 3.46
C SER A 76 -0.67 -11.61 2.29
N SER A 77 -1.00 -12.12 1.09
CA SER A 77 -0.16 -11.94 -0.09
C SER A 77 -0.16 -10.49 -0.58
N LEU A 78 -1.32 -9.82 -0.55
CA LEU A 78 -1.43 -8.39 -0.86
C LEU A 78 -0.62 -7.52 0.12
N ALA A 79 -0.75 -7.78 1.42
CA ALA A 79 0.02 -7.06 2.44
C ALA A 79 1.54 -7.28 2.26
N THR A 80 1.95 -8.51 1.96
CA THR A 80 3.36 -8.84 1.71
C THR A 80 3.88 -8.17 0.44
N ALA A 81 3.09 -8.15 -0.63
CA ALA A 81 3.46 -7.49 -1.89
C ALA A 81 3.60 -5.97 -1.69
N LEU A 82 2.65 -5.35 -0.99
CA LEU A 82 2.65 -3.93 -0.66
C LEU A 82 3.86 -3.58 0.23
N TRP A 83 4.14 -4.39 1.24
CA TRP A 83 5.31 -4.25 2.09
C TRP A 83 6.62 -4.34 1.30
N LEU A 84 6.79 -5.41 0.52
CA LEU A 84 8.01 -5.67 -0.23
C LEU A 84 8.24 -4.58 -1.27
N TRP A 85 7.18 -4.12 -1.93
CA TRP A 85 7.26 -3.02 -2.88
C TRP A 85 7.69 -1.71 -2.21
N LEU A 86 7.02 -1.29 -1.14
CA LEU A 86 7.37 -0.06 -0.42
C LEU A 86 8.78 -0.12 0.19
N LEU A 87 9.20 -1.28 0.68
CA LEU A 87 10.54 -1.48 1.21
C LEU A 87 11.59 -1.35 0.10
N LEU A 88 11.41 -2.06 -1.02
CA LEU A 88 12.34 -1.97 -2.15
C LEU A 88 12.39 -0.56 -2.74
N ASP A 89 11.25 0.11 -2.88
CA ASP A 89 11.16 1.47 -3.36
C ASP A 89 11.86 2.47 -2.42
N SER A 90 11.75 2.27 -1.10
CA SER A 90 12.48 3.09 -0.11
C SER A 90 14.00 2.89 -0.12
N ILE A 91 14.46 1.71 -0.56
CA ILE A 91 15.88 1.32 -0.65
C ILE A 91 16.49 1.77 -1.98
N PHE A 92 15.80 1.53 -3.10
CA PHE A 92 16.36 1.62 -4.45
C PHE A 92 15.96 2.87 -5.25
N GLU A 93 15.11 3.75 -4.72
CA GLU A 93 14.70 5.07 -5.22
C GLU A 93 14.99 5.33 -6.73
N PRO A 94 13.99 5.15 -7.62
CA PRO A 94 14.16 5.34 -9.05
C PRO A 94 14.27 6.83 -9.37
N GLY A 95 15.49 7.36 -9.38
CA GLY A 95 15.73 8.77 -9.71
C GLY A 95 17.09 9.34 -9.28
N GLN A 96 17.89 8.59 -8.52
CA GLN A 96 19.19 9.08 -8.01
C GLN A 96 20.24 9.41 -9.10
N TRP A 97 20.01 9.02 -10.36
CA TRP A 97 20.98 9.22 -11.42
C TRP A 97 20.94 10.58 -12.13
N ASN A 98 19.90 11.41 -11.94
CA ASN A 98 19.72 12.56 -12.85
C ASN A 98 20.17 13.95 -12.37
N SER A 99 20.48 14.20 -11.08
CA SER A 99 21.21 15.42 -10.70
C SER A 99 21.59 15.46 -9.21
N PRO A 100 22.85 15.75 -8.84
CA PRO A 100 23.25 15.97 -7.44
C PRO A 100 22.63 17.23 -6.81
N TYR A 101 22.04 18.13 -7.61
CA TYR A 101 21.40 19.38 -7.16
C TYR A 101 19.89 19.27 -6.93
N GLN A 102 19.24 18.20 -7.39
CA GLN A 102 17.83 17.90 -7.12
C GLN A 102 17.77 16.66 -6.24
N ARG A 103 18.19 16.80 -4.98
CA ARG A 103 17.87 15.74 -4.00
C ARG A 103 16.35 15.75 -3.82
N PRO A 104 15.62 14.69 -4.20
CA PRO A 104 14.21 14.63 -3.91
C PRO A 104 13.99 14.75 -2.38
N PRO A 105 12.89 15.36 -1.95
CA PRO A 105 12.59 15.50 -0.53
C PRO A 105 12.63 14.12 0.15
N LYS A 106 13.27 14.01 1.31
CA LYS A 106 13.36 12.76 2.09
C LYS A 106 12.01 12.34 2.71
N GLY A 107 11.02 13.23 2.71
CA GLY A 107 9.70 13.02 3.32
C GLY A 107 8.96 11.82 2.74
N PRO A 108 8.77 11.72 1.41
CA PRO A 108 8.18 10.56 0.76
C PRO A 108 8.85 9.22 1.11
N ARG A 109 10.19 9.17 1.27
CA ARG A 109 10.90 7.95 1.70
C ARG A 109 10.52 7.50 3.11
N ILE A 110 10.48 8.44 4.05
CA ILE A 110 10.13 8.14 5.45
C ILE A 110 8.67 7.73 5.54
N ALA A 111 7.78 8.35 4.76
CA ALA A 111 6.38 7.98 4.69
C ALA A 111 6.18 6.59 4.06
N ARG A 112 6.83 6.26 2.93
CA ARG A 112 6.76 4.92 2.31
C ARG A 112 7.34 3.84 3.23
N ALA A 113 8.46 4.11 3.91
CA ALA A 113 9.05 3.19 4.90
C ALA A 113 8.20 3.07 6.18
N GLY A 114 7.56 4.14 6.63
CA GLY A 114 6.63 4.12 7.75
C GLY A 114 5.37 3.32 7.42
N ILE A 115 4.81 3.53 6.23
CA ILE A 115 3.67 2.75 5.73
C ILE A 115 4.05 1.28 5.60
N SER A 116 5.26 0.95 5.14
CA SER A 116 5.69 -0.45 5.03
C SER A 116 5.76 -1.14 6.40
N VAL A 117 6.34 -0.50 7.40
CA VAL A 117 6.37 -1.03 8.78
C VAL A 117 4.95 -1.21 9.34
N VAL A 118 4.07 -0.24 9.09
CA VAL A 118 2.69 -0.29 9.57
C VAL A 118 1.89 -1.40 8.87
N VAL A 119 2.04 -1.60 7.56
CA VAL A 119 1.35 -2.63 6.76
C VAL A 119 1.71 -4.07 7.17
N LEU A 120 2.87 -4.29 7.77
CA LEU A 120 3.33 -5.61 8.21
C LEU A 120 2.90 -6.00 9.63
N LEU A 121 2.47 -5.03 10.44
CA LEU A 121 1.96 -5.27 11.80
C LEU A 121 0.53 -5.82 11.74
#